data_AF-A0A3Q0R9L5-F1
#
_entry.id   AF-A0A3Q0R9L5-F1
#
_cell.length_a   1.000
_cell.length_b   1.000
_cell.length_c   1.000
_cell.angle_alpha   90.00
_cell.angle_beta   90.00
_cell.angle_gamma   90.00
#
_symmetry.space_group_name_H-M   'P 1'
#
loop_
_entity.id
_entity.type
_entity.pdbx_description
1 polymer ?
#
loop_
_entity_poly.entity_id
_entity_poly.type
_entity_poly.pdbx_seq_one_letter_code
_entity_poly.pdbx_strand_id
1 'polypeptide(L)'
;TQLTQHQQTLTSERSSLKELALKKKLTVQESGIFCDVTLVVQGKYFPAHRIVLAAASHVFRLMFTSKSKMKESVCPEVELRSVEPEIIELLLEYIYTSQISVDRNNVQSLLNVANQYQIEPVKTLCAKFINGQIDATNCLGISALADYMNCPELQMAAEEFVQLHFVDVCRLDEFLQLDIAQLTHLLHQDKLSVCSETQVYDAAVRWLKYNISNRQQHVAEVLRCVRLPLVSKTFLSETVKTEPLFKDNPECLQMITCAMCKNLRSREDLGKGSQPRRKKHNHCIGLFEGPHGCYFDPRDSSWTSISCHFSKRQNTTAVVWNGVVYILGGSNKFPIKHTDCYNILKNSWYSKPGPPMPRDSMAACAFEGKIYTSGGSKVGASALDLFESYNTVTESWRVNTSMLVSRCSHGSVEANGLIYVCGGMAGTGVSGRVLRNCEVYDPSTQQWRKLHEMRVARKNHGLVVVNNRIYAVGGQGSTGGLDSVEYYDIASNKWHAVSRMPWRGLNVKCAAVGDVIYVVAGKGLGAQCLRNVLEYHTQSDRLVYQILQNGPH
;
A
#
# COMPACT_ATOMS: atom_id res chain seq x y z
N THR A 1 -3.31 -12.51 49.84
CA THR A 1 -3.04 -11.72 48.61
C THR A 1 -3.61 -10.29 48.72
N GLN A 2 -3.43 -9.62 49.87
CA GLN A 2 -3.84 -8.21 50.12
C GLN A 2 -2.68 -7.23 49.81
N LEU A 3 -2.19 -7.17 48.57
CA LEU A 3 -1.07 -6.27 48.22
C LEU A 3 -1.30 -5.42 46.96
N THR A 4 -2.50 -5.39 46.39
CA THR A 4 -2.77 -4.66 45.12
C THR A 4 -3.70 -3.44 45.25
N GLN A 5 -4.23 -3.12 46.43
CA GLN A 5 -5.16 -1.97 46.60
C GLN A 5 -4.49 -0.66 47.04
N HIS A 6 -3.20 -0.62 47.39
CA HIS A 6 -2.52 0.62 47.82
C HIS A 6 -1.86 1.43 46.70
N GLN A 7 -1.83 0.93 45.46
CA GLN A 7 -1.26 1.69 44.33
C GLN A 7 -2.28 2.57 43.58
N GLN A 8 -3.59 2.36 43.72
CA GLN A 8 -4.61 3.15 43.01
C GLN A 8 -5.04 4.44 43.75
N THR A 9 -4.91 4.50 45.07
CA THR A 9 -5.32 5.67 45.87
C THR A 9 -4.33 6.84 45.75
N LEU A 10 -3.03 6.56 45.69
CA LEU A 10 -1.98 7.58 45.52
C LEU A 10 -2.01 8.30 44.15
N THR A 11 -2.54 7.64 43.11
CA THR A 11 -2.71 8.25 41.78
C THR A 11 -3.90 9.21 41.70
N SER A 12 -4.95 8.97 42.49
CA SER A 12 -6.17 9.79 42.54
C SER A 12 -6.01 11.08 43.36
N GLU A 13 -5.20 11.06 44.41
CA GLU A 13 -4.86 12.28 45.18
C GLU A 13 -3.92 13.21 44.40
N ARG A 14 -3.08 12.66 43.51
CA ARG A 14 -2.20 13.47 42.63
C ARG A 14 -2.98 14.27 41.58
N SER A 15 -4.12 13.78 41.09
CA SER A 15 -4.96 14.53 40.14
C SER A 15 -5.70 15.68 40.80
N SER A 16 -6.20 15.50 42.02
CA SER A 16 -6.92 16.51 42.79
C SER A 16 -5.98 17.60 43.35
N LEU A 17 -4.75 17.24 43.75
CA LEU A 17 -3.70 18.22 44.09
C LEU A 17 -3.24 19.05 42.87
N LYS A 18 -3.20 18.44 41.67
CA LYS A 18 -2.90 19.15 40.42
C LYS A 18 -3.97 20.17 40.06
N GLU A 19 -5.26 19.83 40.20
CA GLU A 19 -6.37 20.78 39.99
C GLU A 19 -6.40 21.90 41.03
N LEU A 20 -6.10 21.61 42.30
CA LEU A 20 -6.05 22.62 43.36
C LEU A 20 -4.87 23.59 43.17
N ALA A 21 -3.73 23.08 42.67
CA ALA A 21 -2.59 23.89 42.26
C ALA A 21 -2.89 24.71 40.99
N LEU A 22 -3.70 24.19 40.06
CA LEU A 22 -4.19 24.90 38.87
C LEU A 22 -5.10 26.09 39.23
N LYS A 23 -6.01 25.91 40.19
CA LYS A 23 -6.92 26.98 40.66
C LYS A 23 -6.22 28.07 41.48
N LYS A 24 -5.19 27.72 42.24
CA LYS A 24 -4.35 28.69 42.97
C LYS A 24 -3.36 29.46 42.07
N LYS A 25 -3.31 29.14 40.77
CA LYS A 25 -2.30 29.62 39.82
C LYS A 25 -2.78 30.74 38.90
N LEU A 26 -4.02 30.67 38.40
CA LEU A 26 -4.65 31.84 37.74
C LEU A 26 -4.67 33.04 38.69
N THR A 27 -4.93 32.79 39.97
CA THR A 27 -4.94 33.84 41.01
C THR A 27 -3.57 34.45 41.31
N VAL A 28 -2.46 33.77 41.05
CA VAL A 28 -1.09 34.27 41.33
C VAL A 28 -0.49 34.98 40.11
N GLN A 29 -0.76 34.52 38.88
CA GLN A 29 -0.38 35.22 37.65
C GLN A 29 -1.15 36.55 37.49
N GLU A 30 -2.44 36.58 37.82
CA GLU A 30 -3.26 37.80 37.73
C GLU A 30 -2.94 38.82 38.84
N SER A 31 -2.40 38.38 39.97
CA SER A 31 -2.07 39.26 41.11
C SER A 31 -0.60 39.69 41.19
N GLY A 32 0.30 39.11 40.38
CA GLY A 32 1.72 39.46 40.32
C GLY A 32 2.54 39.11 41.57
N ILE A 33 1.97 38.35 42.51
CA ILE A 33 2.60 38.08 43.81
C ILE A 33 3.67 36.99 43.64
N PHE A 34 4.91 37.27 44.07
CA PHE A 34 6.11 36.39 44.00
C PHE A 34 6.75 36.15 42.62
N CYS A 35 6.36 36.90 41.57
CA CYS A 35 7.04 36.84 40.28
C CYS A 35 8.43 37.50 40.35
N ASP A 36 9.48 36.80 39.92
CA ASP A 36 10.89 37.21 39.98
C ASP A 36 11.51 37.48 38.59
N VAL A 37 10.70 37.38 37.54
CA VAL A 37 11.05 37.75 36.17
C VAL A 37 9.80 38.17 35.38
N THR A 38 9.97 39.14 34.49
CA THR A 38 8.96 39.58 33.52
C THR A 38 9.51 39.37 32.11
N LEU A 39 8.83 38.57 31.30
CA LEU A 39 9.16 38.40 29.88
C LEU A 39 8.51 39.53 29.08
N VAL A 40 9.30 40.25 28.30
CA VAL A 40 8.84 41.34 27.45
C VAL A 40 8.85 40.89 25.99
N VAL A 41 7.69 40.85 25.35
CA VAL A 41 7.52 40.37 23.96
C VAL A 41 6.74 41.40 23.18
N GLN A 42 7.38 42.05 22.19
CA GLN A 42 6.75 43.08 21.35
C GLN A 42 5.96 44.15 22.15
N GLY A 43 6.45 44.54 23.33
CA GLY A 43 5.81 45.53 24.20
C GLY A 43 4.73 45.00 25.17
N LYS A 44 4.41 43.69 25.14
CA LYS A 44 3.58 43.03 26.17
C LYS A 44 4.45 42.44 27.29
N TYR A 45 3.95 42.52 28.52
CA TYR A 45 4.65 42.09 29.74
C TYR A 45 4.00 40.83 30.31
N PHE A 46 4.80 39.78 30.53
CA PHE A 46 4.34 38.50 31.07
C PHE A 46 5.10 38.16 32.36
N PRO A 47 4.49 38.34 33.54
CA PRO A 47 5.13 38.00 34.81
C PRO A 47 5.23 36.48 34.99
N ALA A 48 6.39 35.99 35.44
CA ALA A 48 6.67 34.57 35.59
C ALA A 48 7.68 34.28 36.73
N HIS A 49 7.96 32.99 36.95
CA HIS A 49 8.88 32.49 37.95
C HIS A 49 10.10 31.84 37.28
N ARG A 50 11.32 32.33 37.55
CA ARG A 50 12.59 31.82 36.99
C ARG A 50 12.76 30.34 37.22
N ILE A 51 12.41 29.85 38.40
CA ILE A 51 12.56 28.43 38.76
C ILE A 51 11.66 27.53 37.92
N VAL A 52 10.44 27.97 37.60
CA VAL A 52 9.50 27.17 36.81
C VAL A 52 9.91 27.15 35.34
N LEU A 53 10.32 28.31 34.80
CA LEU A 53 10.87 28.42 33.45
C LEU A 53 12.15 27.58 33.29
N ALA A 54 13.07 27.64 34.26
CA ALA A 54 14.30 26.85 34.28
C ALA A 54 14.05 25.34 34.47
N ALA A 55 12.96 24.95 35.14
CA ALA A 55 12.56 23.55 35.23
C ALA A 55 12.05 23.03 33.88
N ALA A 56 11.21 23.82 33.20
CA ALA A 56 10.56 23.41 31.95
C ALA A 56 11.48 23.47 30.71
N SER A 57 12.47 24.38 30.68
CA SER A 57 13.36 24.58 29.55
C SER A 57 14.82 24.60 29.98
N HIS A 58 15.66 23.87 29.24
CA HIS A 58 17.10 23.95 29.42
C HIS A 58 17.66 25.34 29.04
N VAL A 59 17.09 25.99 28.03
CA VAL A 59 17.52 27.31 27.57
C VAL A 59 17.29 28.37 28.64
N PHE A 60 16.11 28.39 29.27
CA PHE A 60 15.85 29.30 30.39
C PHE A 60 16.75 28.99 31.60
N ARG A 61 17.05 27.71 31.85
CA ARG A 61 18.01 27.33 32.90
C ARG A 61 19.38 27.91 32.63
N LEU A 62 19.90 27.79 31.41
CA LEU A 62 21.20 28.37 31.02
C LEU A 62 21.18 29.89 31.11
N MET A 63 20.11 30.53 30.62
CA MET A 63 19.91 31.98 30.66
C MET A 63 19.97 32.52 32.10
N PHE A 64 19.39 31.82 33.08
CA PHE A 64 19.35 32.26 34.47
C PHE A 64 20.53 31.79 35.33
N THR A 65 21.26 30.74 34.94
CA THR A 65 22.35 30.16 35.75
C THR A 65 23.75 30.55 35.28
N SER A 66 23.91 31.02 34.04
CA SER A 66 25.23 31.38 33.50
C SER A 66 25.77 32.65 34.17
N LYS A 67 26.64 32.46 35.18
CA LYS A 67 27.32 33.55 35.91
C LYS A 67 28.31 34.37 35.08
N SER A 68 28.46 34.08 33.78
CA SER A 68 29.37 34.81 32.88
C SER A 68 28.60 35.65 31.85
N LYS A 69 28.56 36.97 32.07
CA LYS A 69 28.35 38.03 31.05
C LYS A 69 27.06 37.99 30.21
N MET A 70 25.89 37.69 30.79
CA MET A 70 24.60 38.03 30.16
C MET A 70 23.78 38.94 31.09
N LYS A 71 23.32 40.09 30.55
CA LYS A 71 22.51 41.09 31.29
C LYS A 71 21.23 40.47 31.88
N GLU A 72 20.67 39.48 31.20
CA GLU A 72 19.43 38.76 31.55
C GLU A 72 19.52 37.94 32.85
N SER A 73 20.73 37.60 33.30
CA SER A 73 20.92 36.87 34.58
C SER A 73 20.61 37.74 35.81
N VAL A 74 20.73 39.06 35.69
CA VAL A 74 20.51 40.04 36.78
C VAL A 74 19.32 40.96 36.49
N CYS A 75 18.93 41.13 35.23
CA CYS A 75 17.78 41.95 34.85
C CYS A 75 16.45 41.28 35.24
N PRO A 76 15.51 42.01 35.88
CA PRO A 76 14.16 41.51 36.16
C PRO A 76 13.31 41.37 34.89
N GLU A 77 13.67 42.08 33.82
CA GLU A 77 12.98 42.04 32.52
C GLU A 77 13.87 41.35 31.47
N VAL A 78 13.29 40.40 30.74
CA VAL A 78 13.96 39.65 29.65
C VAL A 78 13.18 39.88 28.36
N GLU A 79 13.84 40.47 27.36
CA GLU A 79 13.21 40.80 26.07
C GLU A 79 13.37 39.65 25.06
N LEU A 80 12.25 39.09 24.59
CA LEU A 80 12.24 38.01 23.58
C LEU A 80 11.90 38.61 22.20
N ARG A 81 12.92 38.84 21.36
CA ARG A 81 12.79 39.63 20.12
C ARG A 81 12.24 38.88 18.91
N SER A 82 12.01 37.57 19.00
CA SER A 82 11.68 36.71 17.85
C SER A 82 10.41 35.88 18.03
N VAL A 83 9.52 36.26 18.95
CA VAL A 83 8.33 35.46 19.27
C VAL A 83 7.06 36.30 19.26
N GLU A 84 5.96 35.70 18.81
CA GLU A 84 4.63 36.28 18.90
C GLU A 84 4.09 36.21 20.34
N PRO A 85 3.48 37.28 20.87
CA PRO A 85 3.00 37.29 22.25
C PRO A 85 1.97 36.20 22.57
N GLU A 86 1.10 35.86 21.62
CA GLU A 86 0.05 34.84 21.76
C GLU A 86 0.65 33.44 21.98
N ILE A 87 1.76 33.13 21.30
CA ILE A 87 2.43 31.84 21.41
C ILE A 87 3.20 31.72 22.74
N ILE A 88 3.79 32.82 23.23
CA ILE A 88 4.41 32.83 24.56
C ILE A 88 3.38 32.65 25.66
N GLU A 89 2.19 33.22 25.51
CA GLU A 89 1.09 33.01 26.46
C GLU A 89 0.69 31.52 26.52
N LEU A 90 0.49 30.88 25.37
CA LEU A 90 0.22 29.43 25.30
C LEU A 90 1.36 28.57 25.85
N LEU A 91 2.61 28.98 25.61
CA LEU A 91 3.76 28.27 26.15
C LEU A 91 3.87 28.41 27.67
N LEU A 92 3.62 29.60 28.21
CA LEU A 92 3.58 29.84 29.65
C LEU A 92 2.44 29.04 30.27
N GLU A 93 1.26 29.06 29.66
CA GLU A 93 0.13 28.23 30.07
C GLU A 93 0.57 26.77 30.13
N TYR A 94 1.22 26.23 29.10
CA TYR A 94 1.75 24.86 29.11
C TYR A 94 2.78 24.59 30.21
N ILE A 95 3.78 25.46 30.39
CA ILE A 95 4.83 25.30 31.41
C ILE A 95 4.20 25.16 32.80
N TYR A 96 3.07 25.82 32.99
CA TYR A 96 2.37 25.85 34.24
C TYR A 96 1.28 24.75 34.34
N THR A 97 0.46 24.52 33.33
CA THR A 97 -0.72 23.61 33.39
C THR A 97 -0.40 22.22 32.86
N SER A 98 0.69 22.08 32.09
CA SER A 98 1.00 20.92 31.26
C SER A 98 -0.08 20.60 30.21
N GLN A 99 -0.90 21.59 29.84
CA GLN A 99 -1.92 21.49 28.79
C GLN A 99 -1.65 22.55 27.71
N ILE A 100 -1.88 22.20 26.44
CA ILE A 100 -1.72 23.11 25.31
C ILE A 100 -2.68 22.73 24.18
N SER A 101 -3.29 23.73 23.56
CA SER A 101 -4.15 23.57 22.38
C SER A 101 -3.34 23.84 21.10
N VAL A 102 -3.27 22.84 20.21
CA VAL A 102 -2.55 22.94 18.93
C VAL A 102 -3.58 22.95 17.79
N ASP A 103 -3.47 23.93 16.91
CA ASP A 103 -4.33 24.12 15.74
C ASP A 103 -3.48 24.38 14.46
N ARG A 104 -4.14 24.53 13.30
CA ARG A 104 -3.44 24.71 12.01
C ARG A 104 -2.73 26.07 11.88
N ASN A 105 -3.17 27.09 12.61
CA ASN A 105 -2.62 28.43 12.51
C ASN A 105 -1.45 28.62 13.48
N ASN A 106 -1.50 27.99 14.65
CA ASN A 106 -0.52 28.14 15.71
C ASN A 106 0.62 27.11 15.64
N VAL A 107 0.44 25.95 14.99
CA VAL A 107 1.38 24.83 15.08
C VAL A 107 2.78 25.16 14.58
N GLN A 108 2.92 25.97 13.52
CA GLN A 108 4.24 26.34 12.98
C GLN A 108 4.98 27.28 13.93
N SER A 109 4.34 28.35 14.38
CA SER A 109 4.92 29.30 15.35
C SER A 109 5.22 28.61 16.69
N LEU A 110 4.33 27.73 17.16
CA LEU A 110 4.53 26.98 18.39
C LEU A 110 5.68 25.97 18.28
N LEU A 111 5.81 25.27 17.15
CA LEU A 111 6.92 24.36 16.89
C LEU A 111 8.26 25.12 16.87
N ASN A 112 8.31 26.29 16.21
CA ASN A 112 9.47 27.18 16.18
C ASN A 112 9.93 27.57 17.59
N VAL A 113 9.00 28.01 18.42
CA VAL A 113 9.25 28.39 19.82
C VAL A 113 9.66 27.17 20.66
N ALA A 114 8.97 26.04 20.54
CA ALA A 114 9.30 24.84 21.27
C ALA A 114 10.72 24.35 20.97
N ASN A 115 11.18 24.45 19.72
CA ASN A 115 12.56 24.12 19.35
C ASN A 115 13.55 25.18 19.87
N GLN A 116 13.23 26.46 19.71
CA GLN A 116 14.08 27.57 20.17
C GLN A 116 14.36 27.49 21.68
N TYR A 117 13.34 27.17 22.48
CA TYR A 117 13.46 27.03 23.94
C TYR A 117 13.65 25.57 24.40
N GLN A 118 13.86 24.61 23.49
CA GLN A 118 14.09 23.19 23.78
C GLN A 118 13.06 22.55 24.74
N ILE A 119 11.77 22.77 24.46
CA ILE A 119 10.66 22.16 25.20
C ILE A 119 10.17 20.94 24.41
N GLU A 120 10.86 19.81 24.64
CA GLU A 120 10.71 18.59 23.86
C GLU A 120 9.27 18.04 23.79
N PRO A 121 8.47 17.99 24.89
CA PRO A 121 7.12 17.42 24.80
C PRO A 121 6.18 18.22 23.89
N VAL A 122 6.33 19.54 23.85
CA VAL A 122 5.54 20.41 22.95
C VAL A 122 6.01 20.18 21.51
N LYS A 123 7.33 20.10 21.28
CA LYS A 123 7.91 19.78 19.97
C LYS A 123 7.36 18.45 19.43
N THR A 124 7.35 17.39 20.24
CA THR A 124 6.83 16.08 19.84
C THR A 124 5.33 16.12 19.54
N LEU A 125 4.55 16.88 20.33
CA LEU A 125 3.10 17.02 20.11
C LEU A 125 2.81 17.73 18.78
N CYS A 126 3.49 18.85 18.51
CA CYS A 126 3.38 19.59 17.25
C CYS A 126 3.80 18.71 16.06
N ALA A 127 4.91 17.97 16.16
CA ALA A 127 5.36 17.06 15.11
C ALA A 127 4.32 15.97 14.81
N LYS A 128 3.70 15.38 15.83
CA LYS A 128 2.61 14.40 15.67
C LYS A 128 1.38 15.00 15.01
N PHE A 129 1.02 16.24 15.36
CA PHE A 129 -0.10 16.94 14.74
C PHE A 129 0.15 17.20 13.25
N ILE A 130 1.35 17.68 12.88
CA ILE A 130 1.74 17.90 11.48
C ILE A 130 1.75 16.58 10.70
N ASN A 131 2.24 15.50 11.30
CA ASN A 131 2.27 14.18 10.66
C ASN A 131 0.88 13.69 10.24
N GLY A 132 -0.17 14.03 11.01
CA GLY A 132 -1.55 13.70 10.66
C GLY A 132 -2.18 14.58 9.57
N GLN A 133 -1.49 15.61 9.10
CA GLN A 133 -1.99 16.62 8.15
C GLN A 133 -1.13 16.71 6.86
N ILE A 134 -0.23 15.75 6.62
CA ILE A 134 0.60 15.72 5.41
C ILE A 134 -0.29 15.45 4.18
N ASP A 135 -0.14 16.29 3.16
CA ASP A 135 -0.84 16.27 1.89
C ASP A 135 0.13 16.61 0.74
N ALA A 136 -0.25 16.36 -0.51
CA ALA A 136 0.58 16.62 -1.69
C ALA A 136 1.00 18.09 -1.81
N THR A 137 0.17 19.03 -1.35
CA THR A 137 0.43 20.48 -1.41
C THR A 137 1.34 21.02 -0.33
N ASN A 138 1.58 20.27 0.75
CA ASN A 138 2.38 20.75 1.88
C ASN A 138 3.59 19.87 2.17
N CYS A 139 3.71 18.70 1.54
CA CYS A 139 4.74 17.71 1.85
C CYS A 139 6.17 18.24 1.66
N LEU A 140 6.43 19.04 0.62
CA LEU A 140 7.75 19.63 0.37
C LEU A 140 8.09 20.69 1.43
N GLY A 141 7.13 21.57 1.75
CA GLY A 141 7.27 22.56 2.82
C GLY A 141 7.48 21.91 4.20
N ILE A 142 6.74 20.85 4.51
CA ILE A 142 6.89 20.09 5.76
C ILE A 142 8.25 19.39 5.82
N SER A 143 8.74 18.84 4.71
CA SER A 143 10.09 18.25 4.64
C SER A 143 11.17 19.29 4.94
N ALA A 144 11.11 20.46 4.31
CA ALA A 144 12.05 21.55 4.56
C ALA A 144 11.96 22.07 6.00
N LEU A 145 10.76 22.14 6.57
CA LEU A 145 10.54 22.49 7.97
C LEU A 145 11.15 21.44 8.91
N ALA A 146 11.00 20.15 8.60
CA ALA A 146 11.55 19.07 9.41
C ALA A 146 13.09 19.09 9.43
N ASP A 147 13.71 19.37 8.29
CA ASP A 147 15.16 19.58 8.18
C ASP A 147 15.62 20.78 9.01
N TYR A 148 14.94 21.93 8.90
CA TYR A 148 15.26 23.13 9.66
C TYR A 148 15.12 22.93 11.18
N MET A 149 14.14 22.13 11.61
CA MET A 149 13.83 21.88 13.02
C MET A 149 14.55 20.67 13.61
N ASN A 150 15.35 19.97 12.79
CA ASN A 150 16.04 18.73 13.14
C ASN A 150 15.08 17.68 13.73
N CYS A 151 13.98 17.43 13.03
CA CYS A 151 12.93 16.48 13.40
C CYS A 151 12.97 15.25 12.47
N PRO A 152 13.77 14.22 12.77
CA PRO A 152 13.96 13.09 11.85
C PRO A 152 12.69 12.26 11.64
N GLU A 153 11.84 12.12 12.66
CA GLU A 153 10.56 11.39 12.54
C GLU A 153 9.62 12.04 11.52
N LEU A 154 9.53 13.38 11.55
CA LEU A 154 8.69 14.14 10.63
C LEU A 154 9.28 14.16 9.21
N GLN A 155 10.60 14.26 9.11
CA GLN A 155 11.32 14.18 7.84
C GLN A 155 11.08 12.83 7.16
N MET A 156 11.26 11.73 7.88
CA MET A 156 11.02 10.39 7.33
C MET A 156 9.59 10.22 6.83
N ALA A 157 8.61 10.72 7.57
CA ALA A 157 7.21 10.64 7.17
C ALA A 157 6.89 11.50 5.94
N ALA A 158 7.44 12.72 5.88
CA ALA A 158 7.29 13.60 4.71
C ALA A 158 7.96 13.00 3.46
N GLU A 159 9.17 12.45 3.60
CA GLU A 159 9.89 11.78 2.51
C GLU A 159 9.16 10.52 2.03
N GLU A 160 8.63 9.70 2.94
CA GLU A 160 7.82 8.53 2.59
C GLU A 160 6.56 8.93 1.82
N PHE A 161 5.88 10.00 2.24
CA PHE A 161 4.73 10.53 1.53
C PHE A 161 5.08 11.02 0.11
N VAL A 162 6.17 11.78 -0.03
CA VAL A 162 6.67 12.24 -1.34
C VAL A 162 7.01 11.05 -2.24
N GLN A 163 7.61 9.99 -1.70
CA GLN A 163 7.92 8.78 -2.46
C GLN A 163 6.66 8.07 -2.99
N LEU A 164 5.57 8.04 -2.21
CA LEU A 164 4.30 7.41 -2.58
C LEU A 164 3.45 8.26 -3.54
N HIS A 165 3.53 9.59 -3.45
CA HIS A 165 2.68 10.54 -4.19
C HIS A 165 3.45 11.42 -5.18
N PHE A 166 4.65 11.00 -5.58
CA PHE A 166 5.56 11.77 -6.45
C PHE A 166 4.90 12.37 -7.71
N VAL A 167 4.01 11.61 -8.37
CA VAL A 167 3.34 12.05 -9.61
C VAL A 167 2.46 13.28 -9.38
N ASP A 168 1.82 13.36 -8.21
CA ASP A 168 0.93 14.46 -7.84
C ASP A 168 1.77 15.68 -7.44
N VAL A 169 2.85 15.47 -6.68
CA VAL A 169 3.79 16.52 -6.26
C VAL A 169 4.48 17.18 -7.46
N CYS A 170 4.86 16.42 -8.49
CA CYS A 170 5.52 16.94 -9.69
C CYS A 170 4.66 17.89 -10.56
N ARG A 171 3.36 17.97 -10.28
CA ARG A 171 2.43 18.87 -10.97
C ARG A 171 2.27 20.22 -10.27
N LEU A 172 2.74 20.34 -9.03
CA LEU A 172 2.57 21.52 -8.21
C LEU A 172 3.71 22.53 -8.42
N ASP A 173 3.41 23.81 -8.20
CA ASP A 173 4.36 24.89 -8.39
C ASP A 173 5.50 24.89 -7.34
N GLU A 174 5.24 24.38 -6.13
CA GLU A 174 6.27 24.23 -5.09
C GLU A 174 7.45 23.36 -5.56
N PHE A 175 7.18 22.35 -6.39
CA PHE A 175 8.23 21.50 -6.97
C PHE A 175 9.18 22.30 -7.86
N LEU A 176 8.70 23.35 -8.54
CA LEU A 176 9.51 24.19 -9.42
C LEU A 176 10.47 25.11 -8.65
N GLN A 177 10.19 25.37 -7.37
CA GLN A 177 10.96 26.24 -6.48
C GLN A 177 12.11 25.50 -5.77
N LEU A 178 12.17 24.17 -5.85
CA LEU A 178 13.23 23.36 -5.23
C LEU A 178 14.62 23.73 -5.74
N ASP A 179 15.61 23.62 -4.84
CA ASP A 179 17.02 23.76 -5.19
C ASP A 179 17.56 22.51 -5.90
N ILE A 180 18.77 22.62 -6.47
CA ILE A 180 19.39 21.52 -7.23
C ILE A 180 19.72 20.33 -6.33
N ALA A 181 20.14 20.57 -5.08
CA ALA A 181 20.57 19.52 -4.17
C ALA A 181 19.38 18.66 -3.72
N GLN A 182 18.28 19.31 -3.34
CA GLN A 182 17.00 18.72 -2.97
C GLN A 182 16.39 17.97 -4.16
N LEU A 183 16.38 18.57 -5.35
CA LEU A 183 15.87 17.89 -6.55
C LEU A 183 16.70 16.65 -6.89
N THR A 184 18.02 16.77 -6.87
CA THR A 184 18.94 15.66 -7.17
C THR A 184 18.76 14.54 -6.14
N HIS A 185 18.63 14.90 -4.86
CA HIS A 185 18.33 13.95 -3.79
C HIS A 185 17.01 13.21 -4.06
N LEU A 186 15.92 13.93 -4.33
CA LEU A 186 14.61 13.34 -4.64
C LEU A 186 14.65 12.44 -5.87
N LEU A 187 15.24 12.90 -6.98
CA LEU A 187 15.32 12.14 -8.23
C LEU A 187 16.29 10.96 -8.14
N HIS A 188 17.26 10.95 -7.23
CA HIS A 188 18.16 9.81 -7.04
C HIS A 188 17.51 8.68 -6.23
N GLN A 189 16.42 8.93 -5.52
CA GLN A 189 15.79 7.92 -4.66
C GLN A 189 15.20 6.74 -5.45
N ASP A 190 15.63 5.52 -5.08
CA ASP A 190 15.18 4.25 -5.68
C ASP A 190 13.71 3.91 -5.36
N LYS A 191 13.20 4.46 -4.25
CA LYS A 191 11.89 4.13 -3.67
C LYS A 191 10.72 4.91 -4.28
N LEU A 192 10.98 5.89 -5.18
CA LEU A 192 9.92 6.67 -5.82
C LEU A 192 8.91 5.74 -6.53
N SER A 193 7.63 5.93 -6.23
CA SER A 193 6.55 5.18 -6.86
C SER A 193 6.15 5.84 -8.19
N VAL A 194 6.71 5.33 -9.28
CA VAL A 194 6.41 5.80 -10.64
C VAL A 194 5.98 4.65 -11.53
N CYS A 195 5.08 4.93 -12.49
CA CYS A 195 4.62 3.94 -13.46
C CYS A 195 5.67 3.70 -14.55
N SER A 196 6.42 4.74 -14.91
CA SER A 196 7.47 4.71 -15.92
C SER A 196 8.54 5.78 -15.65
N GLU A 197 9.77 5.52 -16.07
CA GLU A 197 10.86 6.51 -15.95
C GLU A 197 10.61 7.75 -16.84
N THR A 198 9.68 7.66 -17.81
CA THR A 198 9.22 8.84 -18.57
C THR A 198 8.60 9.90 -17.68
N GLN A 199 7.91 9.53 -16.59
CA GLN A 199 7.31 10.51 -15.67
C GLN A 199 8.37 11.28 -14.88
N VAL A 200 9.47 10.60 -14.52
CA VAL A 200 10.63 11.22 -13.87
C VAL A 200 11.34 12.16 -14.84
N TYR A 201 11.47 11.75 -16.10
CA TYR A 201 11.99 12.61 -17.16
C TYR A 201 11.13 13.86 -17.37
N ASP A 202 9.81 13.72 -17.49
CA ASP A 202 8.90 14.85 -17.68
C ASP A 202 8.95 15.84 -16.51
N ALA A 203 9.07 15.34 -15.27
CA ALA A 203 9.25 16.16 -14.09
C ALA A 203 10.58 16.94 -14.11
N ALA A 204 11.69 16.26 -14.45
CA ALA A 204 13.00 16.88 -14.60
C ALA A 204 13.00 17.98 -15.68
N VAL A 205 12.40 17.70 -16.84
CA VAL A 205 12.28 18.68 -17.94
C VAL A 205 11.41 19.87 -17.53
N ARG A 206 10.31 19.64 -16.81
CA ARG A 206 9.46 20.73 -16.32
C ARG A 206 10.21 21.67 -15.38
N TRP A 207 10.99 21.11 -14.46
CA TRP A 207 11.84 21.90 -13.57
C TRP A 207 12.92 22.68 -14.35
N LEU A 208 13.56 22.06 -15.35
CA LEU A 208 14.55 22.75 -16.20
C LEU A 208 13.92 23.88 -17.04
N LYS A 209 12.72 23.69 -17.58
CA LYS A 209 12.01 24.68 -18.41
C LYS A 209 11.57 25.93 -17.63
N TYR A 210 11.41 25.84 -16.31
CA TYR A 210 10.97 26.98 -15.49
C TYR A 210 12.01 28.10 -15.39
N ASN A 211 13.31 27.78 -15.36
CA ASN A 211 14.39 28.77 -15.33
C ASN A 211 15.57 28.32 -16.19
N ILE A 212 15.45 28.54 -17.50
CA ILE A 212 16.40 28.07 -18.50
C ILE A 212 17.79 28.70 -18.29
N SER A 213 17.87 30.00 -18.00
CA SER A 213 19.14 30.73 -17.93
C SER A 213 20.07 30.26 -16.81
N ASN A 214 19.53 29.97 -15.62
CA ASN A 214 20.34 29.51 -14.48
C ASN A 214 20.48 27.98 -14.42
N ARG A 215 19.52 27.23 -14.96
CA ARG A 215 19.47 25.76 -14.81
C ARG A 215 20.12 25.01 -15.98
N GLN A 216 20.44 25.68 -17.09
CA GLN A 216 21.15 25.08 -18.24
C GLN A 216 22.48 24.40 -17.85
N GLN A 217 23.20 24.96 -16.87
CA GLN A 217 24.47 24.40 -16.39
C GLN A 217 24.31 23.05 -15.66
N HIS A 218 23.12 22.77 -15.09
CA HIS A 218 22.84 21.58 -14.29
C HIS A 218 22.09 20.48 -15.04
N VAL A 219 21.88 20.64 -16.34
CA VAL A 219 21.13 19.70 -17.18
C VAL A 219 21.72 18.29 -17.15
N ALA A 220 23.05 18.16 -17.21
CA ALA A 220 23.73 16.88 -17.19
C ALA A 220 23.58 16.14 -15.84
N GLU A 221 23.62 16.88 -14.73
CA GLU A 221 23.49 16.34 -13.37
C GLU A 221 22.07 15.81 -13.11
N VAL A 222 21.05 16.57 -13.52
CA VAL A 222 19.64 16.18 -13.41
C VAL A 222 19.34 14.97 -14.31
N LEU A 223 19.84 14.96 -15.55
CA LEU A 223 19.65 13.82 -16.46
C LEU A 223 20.33 12.55 -15.95
N ARG A 224 21.43 12.64 -15.21
CA ARG A 224 22.11 11.48 -14.62
C ARG A 224 21.26 10.78 -13.56
N CYS A 225 20.31 11.50 -12.96
CA CYS A 225 19.34 10.92 -12.02
C CYS A 225 18.23 10.15 -12.73
N VAL A 226 17.97 10.43 -14.01
CA VAL A 226 16.97 9.71 -14.82
C VAL A 226 17.59 8.42 -15.36
N ARG A 227 16.94 7.27 -15.12
CA ARG A 227 17.40 5.97 -15.62
C ARG A 227 17.03 5.80 -17.09
N LEU A 228 17.70 6.54 -17.97
CA LEU A 228 17.51 6.52 -19.42
C LEU A 228 17.46 5.11 -20.06
N PRO A 229 18.20 4.07 -19.59
CA PRO A 229 18.07 2.73 -20.13
C PRO A 229 16.67 2.10 -19.99
N LEU A 230 15.86 2.57 -19.06
CA LEU A 230 14.49 2.07 -18.80
C LEU A 230 13.40 2.85 -19.55
N VAL A 231 13.78 3.89 -20.30
CA VAL A 231 12.88 4.69 -21.14
C VAL A 231 12.71 4.00 -22.50
N SER A 232 11.50 4.05 -23.06
CA SER A 232 11.21 3.39 -24.35
C SER A 232 12.01 3.98 -25.50
N LYS A 233 12.40 3.12 -26.46
CA LYS A 233 13.22 3.51 -27.62
C LYS A 233 12.56 4.58 -28.48
N THR A 234 11.24 4.49 -28.67
CA THR A 234 10.44 5.45 -29.45
C THR A 234 10.45 6.84 -28.80
N PHE A 235 10.26 6.90 -27.48
CA PHE A 235 10.29 8.16 -26.72
C PHE A 235 11.68 8.82 -26.73
N LEU A 236 12.75 8.02 -26.58
CA LEU A 236 14.13 8.53 -26.68
C LEU A 236 14.45 9.09 -28.08
N SER A 237 13.91 8.50 -29.15
CA SER A 237 14.13 8.97 -30.52
C SER A 237 13.27 10.17 -30.92
N GLU A 238 12.00 10.19 -30.50
CA GLU A 238 11.02 11.18 -30.95
C GLU A 238 10.98 12.43 -30.06
N THR A 239 11.17 12.29 -28.74
CA THR A 239 11.00 13.38 -27.76
C THR A 239 12.33 13.86 -27.21
N VAL A 240 13.21 12.94 -26.78
CA VAL A 240 14.45 13.34 -26.09
C VAL A 240 15.51 13.91 -27.06
N LYS A 241 15.62 13.35 -28.28
CA LYS A 241 16.55 13.86 -29.31
C LYS A 241 16.09 15.16 -29.97
N THR A 242 14.79 15.43 -29.99
CA THR A 242 14.22 16.60 -30.67
C THR A 242 14.20 17.85 -29.79
N GLU A 243 14.19 17.68 -28.46
CA GLU A 243 14.19 18.75 -27.49
C GLU A 243 15.45 19.65 -27.61
N PRO A 244 15.29 20.97 -27.77
CA PRO A 244 16.40 21.89 -28.02
C PRO A 244 17.37 22.02 -26.83
N LEU A 245 16.91 21.77 -25.60
CA LEU A 245 17.72 21.86 -24.37
C LEU A 245 18.91 20.90 -24.33
N PHE A 246 18.87 19.80 -25.08
CA PHE A 246 19.90 18.75 -25.03
C PHE A 246 20.85 18.77 -26.24
N LYS A 247 20.56 19.59 -27.26
CA LYS A 247 21.40 19.68 -28.47
C LYS A 247 22.73 20.38 -28.20
N ASP A 248 22.77 21.27 -27.22
CA ASP A 248 23.92 22.12 -26.92
C ASP A 248 24.94 21.44 -25.99
N ASN A 249 24.57 20.35 -25.30
CA ASN A 249 25.45 19.67 -24.35
C ASN A 249 25.90 18.26 -24.84
N PRO A 250 27.20 18.06 -25.13
CA PRO A 250 27.73 16.79 -25.65
C PRO A 250 27.63 15.63 -24.66
N GLU A 251 27.69 15.89 -23.35
CA GLU A 251 27.58 14.83 -22.33
C GLU A 251 26.18 14.20 -22.31
N CYS A 252 25.14 15.04 -22.50
CA CYS A 252 23.75 14.58 -22.57
C CYS A 252 23.53 13.68 -23.80
N LEU A 253 24.08 14.08 -24.95
CA LEU A 253 24.03 13.30 -26.19
C LEU A 253 24.78 11.97 -26.06
N GLN A 254 25.92 11.95 -25.38
CA GLN A 254 26.66 10.71 -25.10
C GLN A 254 25.87 9.76 -24.19
N MET A 255 25.22 10.28 -23.14
CA MET A 255 24.37 9.50 -22.25
C MET A 255 23.16 8.88 -22.96
N ILE A 256 22.47 9.66 -23.81
CA ILE A 256 21.33 9.17 -24.62
C ILE A 256 21.79 8.08 -25.60
N THR A 257 22.92 8.29 -26.26
CA THR A 257 23.49 7.32 -27.22
C THR A 257 23.91 6.02 -26.51
N CYS A 258 24.54 6.13 -25.34
CA CYS A 258 24.91 4.98 -24.51
C CYS A 258 23.67 4.20 -24.00
N ALA A 259 22.59 4.89 -23.63
CA ALA A 259 21.33 4.26 -23.25
C ALA A 259 20.68 3.51 -24.43
N MET A 260 20.74 4.06 -25.66
CA MET A 260 20.29 3.35 -26.86
C MET A 260 21.12 2.08 -27.14
N CYS A 261 22.44 2.14 -26.96
CA CYS A 261 23.33 0.98 -27.16
C CYS A 261 23.18 -0.09 -26.07
N LYS A 262 22.94 0.28 -24.80
CA LYS A 262 22.75 -0.68 -23.70
C LYS A 262 21.44 -1.47 -23.78
N ASN A 263 20.43 -0.93 -24.46
CA ASN A 263 19.19 -1.66 -24.78
C ASN A 263 19.39 -2.79 -25.82
N LEU A 264 20.55 -2.87 -26.49
CA LEU A 264 20.88 -3.92 -27.47
C LEU A 264 21.65 -5.12 -26.89
N ARG A 265 22.23 -5.03 -25.67
CA ARG A 265 23.01 -6.11 -25.05
C ARG A 265 22.18 -6.83 -23.98
N SER A 266 22.33 -8.16 -23.87
CA SER A 266 21.67 -8.97 -22.84
C SER A 266 21.97 -8.43 -21.45
N ARG A 267 20.93 -8.41 -20.59
CA ARG A 267 20.89 -7.79 -19.26
C ARG A 267 21.75 -8.48 -18.18
N GLU A 268 22.85 -9.14 -18.54
CA GLU A 268 23.65 -9.91 -17.58
C GLU A 268 24.79 -9.12 -16.92
N ASP A 269 25.14 -7.92 -17.42
CA ASP A 269 26.29 -7.13 -16.90
C ASP A 269 25.98 -5.64 -16.60
N LEU A 270 24.98 -5.32 -15.77
CA LEU A 270 24.69 -3.91 -15.47
C LEU A 270 24.36 -3.64 -13.99
N GLY A 271 25.21 -2.83 -13.35
CA GLY A 271 25.08 -2.35 -11.96
C GLY A 271 23.83 -1.51 -11.66
N LYS A 272 23.71 -0.95 -10.45
CA LYS A 272 22.48 -0.40 -9.82
C LYS A 272 21.56 0.48 -10.71
N GLY A 273 22.08 1.21 -11.70
CA GLY A 273 21.27 2.04 -12.62
C GLY A 273 20.39 1.27 -13.64
N SER A 274 20.41 -0.07 -13.63
CA SER A 274 19.67 -0.94 -14.55
C SER A 274 18.37 -1.50 -13.98
N GLN A 275 18.16 -1.35 -12.67
CA GLN A 275 16.95 -1.85 -11.99
C GLN A 275 15.82 -0.82 -12.08
N PRO A 276 14.57 -1.23 -12.32
CA PRO A 276 13.42 -0.32 -12.25
C PRO A 276 13.22 0.20 -10.82
N ARG A 277 12.77 1.45 -10.68
CA ARG A 277 12.30 2.01 -9.40
C ARG A 277 11.08 1.21 -8.92
N ARG A 278 10.71 1.37 -7.65
CA ARG A 278 9.52 0.72 -7.05
C ARG A 278 8.29 1.05 -7.90
N LYS A 279 7.83 0.10 -8.74
CA LYS A 279 6.59 0.30 -9.50
C LYS A 279 5.46 0.47 -8.50
N LYS A 280 4.65 1.53 -8.66
CA LYS A 280 3.32 1.59 -8.04
C LYS A 280 2.65 0.27 -8.44
N HIS A 281 2.27 -0.55 -7.46
CA HIS A 281 1.64 -1.84 -7.73
C HIS A 281 0.32 -1.57 -8.45
N ASN A 282 0.35 -1.50 -9.78
CA ASN A 282 -0.84 -1.44 -10.61
C ASN A 282 -1.42 -2.85 -10.56
N HIS A 283 -2.36 -3.05 -9.64
CA HIS A 283 -3.07 -4.30 -9.50
C HIS A 283 -4.06 -4.40 -10.67
N CYS A 284 -3.65 -5.05 -11.75
CA CYS A 284 -4.54 -5.37 -12.86
C CYS A 284 -5.15 -6.76 -12.65
N ILE A 285 -6.41 -6.93 -13.02
CA ILE A 285 -7.08 -8.24 -12.99
C ILE A 285 -7.04 -8.83 -14.38
N GLY A 286 -6.34 -9.95 -14.55
CA GLY A 286 -6.25 -10.67 -15.82
C GLY A 286 -7.36 -11.69 -15.97
N LEU A 287 -8.14 -11.58 -17.05
CA LEU A 287 -9.08 -12.60 -17.50
C LEU A 287 -8.51 -13.28 -18.74
N PHE A 288 -8.43 -14.61 -18.70
CA PHE A 288 -7.86 -15.41 -19.78
C PHE A 288 -8.90 -16.41 -20.29
N GLU A 289 -9.37 -16.20 -21.51
CA GLU A 289 -10.31 -17.08 -22.21
C GLU A 289 -9.75 -17.36 -23.61
N GLY A 290 -8.92 -18.41 -23.74
CA GLY A 290 -8.18 -18.62 -25.00
C GLY A 290 -9.09 -18.61 -26.25
N PRO A 291 -8.72 -17.92 -27.35
CA PRO A 291 -7.47 -17.19 -27.68
C PRO A 291 -7.44 -15.71 -27.29
N HIS A 292 -8.37 -15.26 -26.44
CA HIS A 292 -8.49 -13.87 -26.01
C HIS A 292 -8.10 -13.72 -24.53
N GLY A 293 -7.33 -12.70 -24.21
CA GLY A 293 -7.07 -12.31 -22.83
C GLY A 293 -7.37 -10.82 -22.69
N CYS A 294 -7.72 -10.41 -21.48
CA CYS A 294 -7.86 -8.99 -21.18
C CYS A 294 -7.41 -8.69 -19.76
N TYR A 295 -6.79 -7.52 -19.57
CA TYR A 295 -6.53 -6.94 -18.27
C TYR A 295 -7.58 -5.88 -17.97
N PHE A 296 -8.17 -5.95 -16.78
CA PHE A 296 -8.96 -4.90 -16.21
C PHE A 296 -8.07 -4.06 -15.28
N ASP A 297 -7.95 -2.76 -15.53
CA ASP A 297 -7.35 -1.82 -14.58
C ASP A 297 -8.45 -1.22 -13.70
N PRO A 298 -8.48 -1.52 -12.38
CA PRO A 298 -9.49 -0.99 -11.47
C PRO A 298 -9.47 0.53 -11.30
N ARG A 299 -8.37 1.22 -11.62
CA ARG A 299 -8.26 2.68 -11.43
C ARG A 299 -9.00 3.44 -12.52
N ASP A 300 -8.79 2.99 -13.76
CA ASP A 300 -9.33 3.65 -14.94
C ASP A 300 -10.60 2.95 -15.43
N SER A 301 -11.03 1.87 -14.75
CA SER A 301 -12.20 1.06 -15.11
C SER A 301 -12.16 0.62 -16.58
N SER A 302 -10.97 0.27 -17.08
CA SER A 302 -10.74 0.04 -18.50
C SER A 302 -10.24 -1.38 -18.76
N TRP A 303 -10.65 -1.93 -19.90
CA TRP A 303 -10.18 -3.21 -20.40
C TRP A 303 -9.11 -3.02 -21.46
N THR A 304 -7.99 -3.73 -21.30
CA THR A 304 -6.92 -3.81 -22.29
C THR A 304 -6.83 -5.22 -22.82
N SER A 305 -6.86 -5.40 -24.14
CA SER A 305 -6.76 -6.72 -24.76
C SER A 305 -5.32 -7.24 -24.76
N ILE A 306 -5.16 -8.54 -24.56
CA ILE A 306 -3.89 -9.28 -24.57
C ILE A 306 -4.01 -10.39 -25.61
N SER A 307 -3.05 -10.48 -26.51
CA SER A 307 -2.92 -11.61 -27.41
C SER A 307 -2.51 -12.86 -26.60
N CYS A 308 -3.40 -13.85 -26.58
CA CYS A 308 -3.11 -15.14 -25.95
C CYS A 308 -2.70 -16.16 -27.02
N HIS A 309 -1.51 -16.72 -26.88
CA HIS A 309 -0.97 -17.69 -27.84
C HIS A 309 -1.27 -19.16 -27.48
N PHE A 310 -2.11 -19.41 -26.48
CA PHE A 310 -2.42 -20.76 -26.02
C PHE A 310 -3.75 -21.29 -26.58
N SER A 311 -3.85 -22.62 -26.72
CA SER A 311 -5.03 -23.29 -27.27
C SER A 311 -6.28 -23.08 -26.40
N LYS A 312 -7.44 -22.86 -27.04
CA LYS A 312 -8.74 -22.82 -26.37
C LYS A 312 -8.94 -24.07 -25.51
N ARG A 313 -9.35 -23.88 -24.25
CA ARG A 313 -9.58 -24.94 -23.26
C ARG A 313 -10.62 -24.50 -22.24
N GLN A 314 -11.30 -25.48 -21.65
CA GLN A 314 -12.36 -25.29 -20.68
C GLN A 314 -11.91 -25.78 -19.30
N ASN A 315 -12.59 -25.29 -18.26
CA ASN A 315 -12.40 -25.71 -16.87
C ASN A 315 -10.93 -25.65 -16.41
N THR A 316 -10.22 -24.62 -16.85
CA THR A 316 -8.86 -24.30 -16.43
C THR A 316 -8.83 -23.59 -15.09
N THR A 317 -7.64 -23.60 -14.49
CA THR A 317 -7.34 -22.74 -13.35
C THR A 317 -6.14 -21.86 -13.66
N ALA A 318 -6.14 -20.66 -13.10
CA ALA A 318 -5.07 -19.69 -13.27
C ALA A 318 -4.58 -19.25 -11.89
N VAL A 319 -3.27 -19.16 -11.72
CA VAL A 319 -2.64 -18.72 -10.48
C VAL A 319 -1.46 -17.82 -10.80
N VAL A 320 -1.31 -16.74 -10.03
CA VAL A 320 -0.22 -15.79 -10.21
C VAL A 320 0.83 -16.04 -9.14
N TRP A 321 2.09 -16.16 -9.55
CA TRP A 321 3.21 -16.22 -8.64
C TRP A 321 4.41 -15.49 -9.23
N ASN A 322 5.02 -14.60 -8.45
CA ASN A 322 6.24 -13.85 -8.80
C ASN A 322 6.21 -13.20 -10.21
N GLY A 323 5.10 -12.52 -10.55
CA GLY A 323 4.94 -11.84 -11.84
C GLY A 323 4.72 -12.77 -13.05
N VAL A 324 4.47 -14.06 -12.81
CA VAL A 324 4.11 -15.03 -13.85
C VAL A 324 2.71 -15.56 -13.57
N VAL A 325 1.86 -15.58 -14.60
CA VAL A 325 0.56 -16.25 -14.59
C VAL A 325 0.75 -17.68 -15.07
N TYR A 326 0.35 -18.65 -14.27
CA TYR A 326 0.37 -20.07 -14.61
C TYR A 326 -1.05 -20.53 -14.90
N ILE A 327 -1.28 -21.02 -16.12
CA ILE A 327 -2.55 -21.58 -16.56
C ILE A 327 -2.44 -23.10 -16.55
N LEU A 328 -3.16 -23.72 -15.63
CA LEU A 328 -3.02 -25.12 -15.27
C LEU A 328 -4.27 -25.92 -15.66
N GLY A 329 -4.04 -27.14 -16.13
CA GLY A 329 -5.04 -28.15 -16.40
C GLY A 329 -6.03 -27.77 -17.51
N GLY A 330 -7.25 -28.27 -17.36
CA GLY A 330 -8.32 -28.08 -18.32
C GLY A 330 -8.23 -29.03 -19.51
N SER A 331 -9.26 -28.98 -20.33
CA SER A 331 -9.43 -29.88 -21.46
C SER A 331 -9.94 -29.12 -22.68
N ASN A 332 -9.58 -29.64 -23.85
CA ASN A 332 -10.24 -29.30 -25.11
C ASN A 332 -10.92 -30.59 -25.62
N LYS A 333 -10.37 -31.23 -26.67
CA LYS A 333 -10.75 -32.61 -27.03
C LYS A 333 -10.15 -33.65 -26.08
N PHE A 334 -8.98 -33.35 -25.52
CA PHE A 334 -8.24 -34.19 -24.58
C PHE A 334 -7.71 -33.33 -23.42
N PRO A 335 -7.36 -33.94 -22.27
CA PRO A 335 -6.71 -33.24 -21.16
C PRO A 335 -5.36 -32.64 -21.57
N ILE A 336 -5.10 -31.40 -21.17
CA ILE A 336 -3.85 -30.70 -21.49
C ILE A 336 -2.74 -31.16 -20.55
N LYS A 337 -1.57 -31.52 -21.12
CA LYS A 337 -0.41 -32.07 -20.38
C LYS A 337 0.68 -31.04 -20.07
N HIS A 338 0.58 -29.82 -20.59
CA HIS A 338 1.51 -28.73 -20.35
C HIS A 338 0.83 -27.60 -19.55
N THR A 339 1.63 -26.78 -18.89
CA THR A 339 1.22 -25.55 -18.24
C THR A 339 1.63 -24.39 -19.14
N ASP A 340 0.70 -23.49 -19.47
CA ASP A 340 1.08 -22.26 -20.16
C ASP A 340 1.34 -21.15 -19.15
N CYS A 341 2.48 -20.49 -19.33
CA CYS A 341 2.98 -19.48 -18.44
C CYS A 341 3.07 -18.14 -19.19
N TYR A 342 2.55 -17.08 -18.57
CA TYR A 342 2.66 -15.73 -19.09
C TYR A 342 3.51 -14.89 -18.15
N ASN A 343 4.64 -14.41 -18.63
CA ASN A 343 5.48 -13.48 -17.88
C ASN A 343 4.93 -12.07 -18.06
N ILE A 344 4.37 -11.50 -16.99
CA ILE A 344 3.74 -10.17 -17.01
C ILE A 344 4.77 -9.08 -17.28
N LEU A 345 5.99 -9.22 -16.76
CA LEU A 345 7.04 -8.21 -16.92
C LEU A 345 7.65 -8.20 -18.32
N LYS A 346 7.77 -9.38 -18.95
CA LYS A 346 8.33 -9.53 -20.30
C LYS A 346 7.28 -9.52 -21.40
N ASN A 347 5.99 -9.50 -21.04
CA ASN A 347 4.86 -9.66 -21.96
C ASN A 347 5.07 -10.83 -22.95
N SER A 348 5.42 -12.01 -22.43
CA SER A 348 5.75 -13.17 -23.25
C SER A 348 5.14 -14.45 -22.70
N TRP A 349 4.72 -15.31 -23.63
CA TRP A 349 4.17 -16.64 -23.36
C TRP A 349 5.25 -17.70 -23.54
N TYR A 350 5.22 -18.71 -22.68
CA TYR A 350 6.05 -19.91 -22.79
C TYR A 350 5.36 -21.07 -22.09
N SER A 351 5.72 -22.31 -22.43
CA SER A 351 5.10 -23.50 -21.86
C SER A 351 6.06 -24.26 -20.95
N LYS A 352 5.53 -24.87 -19.89
CA LYS A 352 6.23 -25.69 -18.91
C LYS A 352 5.57 -27.06 -18.78
N PRO A 353 6.23 -28.07 -18.20
CA PRO A 353 5.60 -29.35 -17.88
C PRO A 353 4.36 -29.16 -16.99
N GLY A 354 3.26 -29.79 -17.39
CA GLY A 354 2.00 -29.78 -16.64
C GLY A 354 2.03 -30.71 -15.44
N PRO A 355 0.95 -30.72 -14.64
CA PRO A 355 0.80 -31.66 -13.55
C PRO A 355 0.92 -33.11 -14.06
N PRO A 356 1.57 -34.01 -13.30
CA PRO A 356 1.77 -35.41 -13.68
C PRO A 356 0.47 -36.14 -14.06
N MET A 357 -0.63 -35.76 -13.41
CA MET A 357 -1.97 -36.23 -13.75
C MET A 357 -2.82 -35.10 -14.38
N PRO A 358 -2.89 -35.02 -15.72
CA PRO A 358 -3.75 -34.10 -16.46
C PRO A 358 -5.22 -34.27 -16.09
N ARG A 359 -5.89 -33.17 -15.72
CA ARG A 359 -7.28 -33.15 -15.26
C ARG A 359 -7.93 -31.79 -15.45
N ASP A 360 -9.26 -31.76 -15.38
CA ASP A 360 -10.06 -30.55 -15.45
C ASP A 360 -10.61 -30.15 -14.07
N SER A 361 -11.18 -28.94 -13.99
CA SER A 361 -11.98 -28.49 -12.84
C SER A 361 -11.25 -28.52 -11.50
N MET A 362 -9.92 -28.42 -11.56
CA MET A 362 -9.01 -28.33 -10.41
C MET A 362 -8.91 -26.89 -9.92
N ALA A 363 -8.55 -26.69 -8.65
CA ALA A 363 -8.25 -25.38 -8.11
C ALA A 363 -6.76 -25.26 -7.80
N ALA A 364 -6.24 -24.03 -7.76
CA ALA A 364 -4.84 -23.79 -7.48
C ALA A 364 -4.65 -22.50 -6.66
N CYS A 365 -3.63 -22.50 -5.82
CA CYS A 365 -3.16 -21.31 -5.09
C CYS A 365 -1.63 -21.36 -4.98
N ALA A 366 -0.99 -20.22 -4.77
CA ALA A 366 0.47 -20.14 -4.66
C ALA A 366 0.87 -19.68 -3.27
N PHE A 367 1.95 -20.27 -2.75
CA PHE A 367 2.51 -19.95 -1.44
C PHE A 367 4.00 -20.34 -1.41
N GLU A 368 4.86 -19.46 -0.88
CA GLU A 368 6.30 -19.71 -0.67
C GLU A 368 7.04 -20.40 -1.83
N GLY A 369 6.89 -19.90 -3.05
CA GLY A 369 7.60 -20.45 -4.21
C GLY A 369 7.03 -21.76 -4.73
N LYS A 370 5.86 -22.16 -4.24
CA LYS A 370 5.16 -23.37 -4.66
C LYS A 370 3.76 -23.03 -5.14
N ILE A 371 3.35 -23.72 -6.19
CA ILE A 371 1.98 -23.69 -6.69
C ILE A 371 1.31 -24.98 -6.27
N TYR A 372 0.30 -24.88 -5.43
CA TYR A 372 -0.48 -26.00 -4.95
C TYR A 372 -1.70 -26.18 -5.84
N THR A 373 -1.99 -27.43 -6.18
CA THR A 373 -3.14 -27.80 -6.99
C THR A 373 -3.95 -28.86 -6.25
N SER A 374 -5.26 -28.66 -6.21
CA SER A 374 -6.18 -29.49 -5.42
C SER A 374 -7.32 -30.02 -6.27
N GLY A 375 -7.63 -31.30 -6.08
CA GLY A 375 -8.78 -32.01 -6.63
C GLY A 375 -8.85 -31.99 -8.16
N GLY A 376 -10.07 -31.87 -8.69
CA GLY A 376 -10.36 -31.94 -10.12
C GLY A 376 -10.93 -33.28 -10.54
N SER A 377 -11.22 -33.42 -11.83
CA SER A 377 -11.78 -34.66 -12.41
C SER A 377 -11.05 -35.02 -13.70
N LYS A 378 -10.89 -36.32 -13.96
CA LYS A 378 -10.60 -36.76 -15.33
C LYS A 378 -11.90 -36.65 -16.12
N VAL A 379 -11.80 -36.32 -17.40
CA VAL A 379 -12.97 -36.22 -18.29
C VAL A 379 -13.78 -37.52 -18.21
N GLY A 380 -15.03 -37.44 -17.76
CA GLY A 380 -15.93 -38.59 -17.61
C GLY A 380 -15.72 -39.44 -16.35
N ALA A 381 -14.84 -39.05 -15.42
CA ALA A 381 -14.57 -39.78 -14.18
C ALA A 381 -15.11 -39.06 -12.93
N SER A 382 -15.01 -39.71 -11.78
CA SER A 382 -15.31 -39.10 -10.48
C SER A 382 -14.29 -38.02 -10.11
N ALA A 383 -14.72 -37.08 -9.28
CA ALA A 383 -13.84 -36.14 -8.59
C ALA A 383 -12.72 -36.86 -7.82
N LEU A 384 -11.56 -36.20 -7.73
CA LEU A 384 -10.35 -36.70 -7.10
C LEU A 384 -10.03 -35.93 -5.81
N ASP A 385 -9.33 -36.57 -4.89
CA ASP A 385 -8.76 -35.99 -3.66
C ASP A 385 -7.28 -35.60 -3.82
N LEU A 386 -6.74 -35.74 -5.04
CA LEU A 386 -5.34 -35.49 -5.35
C LEU A 386 -4.90 -34.08 -4.95
N PHE A 387 -3.78 -33.99 -4.26
CA PHE A 387 -3.12 -32.74 -3.91
C PHE A 387 -1.65 -32.78 -4.35
N GLU A 388 -1.26 -31.83 -5.20
CA GLU A 388 0.09 -31.76 -5.76
C GLU A 388 0.66 -30.35 -5.59
N SER A 389 1.98 -30.25 -5.49
CA SER A 389 2.70 -28.97 -5.48
C SER A 389 3.76 -28.93 -6.58
N TYR A 390 3.83 -27.80 -7.27
CA TYR A 390 4.89 -27.48 -8.23
C TYR A 390 5.84 -26.48 -7.60
N ASN A 391 7.10 -26.85 -7.45
CA ASN A 391 8.13 -25.94 -6.96
C ASN A 391 8.64 -25.08 -8.12
N THR A 392 8.51 -23.76 -8.01
CA THR A 392 8.87 -22.84 -9.09
C THR A 392 10.39 -22.66 -9.25
N VAL A 393 11.18 -23.04 -8.24
CA VAL A 393 12.66 -22.94 -8.25
C VAL A 393 13.27 -24.20 -8.85
N THR A 394 12.84 -25.38 -8.41
CA THR A 394 13.37 -26.67 -8.91
C THR A 394 12.63 -27.16 -10.16
N GLU A 395 11.56 -26.48 -10.55
CA GLU A 395 10.69 -26.81 -11.70
C GLU A 395 10.15 -28.25 -11.69
N SER A 396 9.91 -28.80 -10.50
CA SER A 396 9.49 -30.18 -10.31
C SER A 396 8.14 -30.27 -9.60
N TRP A 397 7.33 -31.25 -10.02
CA TRP A 397 6.08 -31.62 -9.36
C TRP A 397 6.30 -32.62 -8.23
N ARG A 398 5.52 -32.50 -7.17
CA ARG A 398 5.47 -33.43 -6.04
C ARG A 398 4.01 -33.71 -5.67
N VAL A 399 3.69 -34.98 -5.46
CA VAL A 399 2.41 -35.39 -4.86
C VAL A 399 2.52 -35.24 -3.34
N ASN A 400 1.54 -34.58 -2.74
CA ASN A 400 1.47 -34.31 -1.31
C ASN A 400 0.38 -35.20 -0.65
N THR A 401 0.18 -35.04 0.65
CA THR A 401 -0.93 -35.68 1.38
C THR A 401 -2.27 -35.35 0.72
N SER A 402 -3.03 -36.38 0.31
CA SER A 402 -4.36 -36.22 -0.31
C SER A 402 -5.34 -35.49 0.60
N MET A 403 -6.30 -34.80 -0.02
CA MET A 403 -7.40 -34.12 0.67
C MET A 403 -8.29 -35.13 1.42
N LEU A 404 -9.04 -34.66 2.42
CA LEU A 404 -9.99 -35.50 3.16
C LEU A 404 -11.21 -35.86 2.30
N VAL A 405 -11.56 -35.02 1.33
CA VAL A 405 -12.72 -35.21 0.46
C VAL A 405 -12.36 -34.97 -0.99
N SER A 406 -12.64 -35.96 -1.83
CA SER A 406 -12.53 -35.83 -3.28
C SER A 406 -13.50 -34.78 -3.83
N ARG A 407 -13.00 -33.81 -4.59
CA ARG A 407 -13.81 -32.68 -5.09
C ARG A 407 -13.28 -32.10 -6.40
N CYS A 408 -14.19 -31.55 -7.19
CA CYS A 408 -13.88 -30.71 -8.35
C CYS A 408 -14.73 -29.42 -8.31
N SER A 409 -14.37 -28.42 -9.13
CA SER A 409 -15.10 -27.14 -9.21
C SER A 409 -15.17 -26.38 -7.87
N HIS A 410 -14.21 -26.61 -6.97
CA HIS A 410 -14.06 -25.94 -5.68
C HIS A 410 -13.20 -24.67 -5.78
N GLY A 411 -13.14 -23.91 -4.69
CA GLY A 411 -12.18 -22.82 -4.53
C GLY A 411 -10.97 -23.27 -3.72
N SER A 412 -9.80 -22.72 -4.03
CA SER A 412 -8.54 -22.93 -3.29
C SER A 412 -7.85 -21.59 -3.11
N VAL A 413 -7.49 -21.22 -1.89
CA VAL A 413 -6.81 -19.96 -1.57
C VAL A 413 -5.76 -20.16 -0.49
N GLU A 414 -4.77 -19.29 -0.46
CA GLU A 414 -3.81 -19.20 0.65
C GLU A 414 -4.24 -18.05 1.58
N ALA A 415 -4.18 -18.31 2.89
CA ALA A 415 -4.29 -17.28 3.91
C ALA A 415 -3.45 -17.65 5.13
N ASN A 416 -2.66 -16.71 5.65
CA ASN A 416 -1.79 -16.90 6.82
C ASN A 416 -0.89 -18.13 6.73
N GLY A 417 -0.38 -18.44 5.54
CA GLY A 417 0.49 -19.59 5.28
C GLY A 417 -0.21 -20.95 5.27
N LEU A 418 -1.54 -20.96 5.31
CA LEU A 418 -2.36 -22.17 5.22
C LEU A 418 -3.13 -22.19 3.91
N ILE A 419 -3.42 -23.40 3.41
CA ILE A 419 -4.11 -23.60 2.14
C ILE A 419 -5.54 -24.05 2.42
N TYR A 420 -6.50 -23.20 2.08
CA TYR A 420 -7.92 -23.43 2.32
C TYR A 420 -8.59 -23.93 1.05
N VAL A 421 -9.37 -25.00 1.19
CA VAL A 421 -10.14 -25.63 0.12
C VAL A 421 -11.61 -25.68 0.53
N CYS A 422 -12.46 -25.04 -0.26
CA CYS A 422 -13.87 -24.83 0.10
C CYS A 422 -14.82 -25.25 -1.03
N GLY A 423 -15.89 -25.98 -0.66
CA GLY A 423 -16.99 -26.30 -1.56
C GLY A 423 -16.62 -27.25 -2.70
N GLY A 424 -17.23 -27.03 -3.87
CA GLY A 424 -17.10 -27.87 -5.05
C GLY A 424 -18.15 -28.97 -5.11
N MET A 425 -17.81 -30.05 -5.79
CA MET A 425 -18.70 -31.19 -6.03
C MET A 425 -17.92 -32.49 -5.86
N ALA A 426 -18.49 -33.44 -5.12
CA ALA A 426 -17.99 -34.80 -5.01
C ALA A 426 -18.77 -35.73 -5.94
N GLY A 427 -18.14 -36.83 -6.36
CA GLY A 427 -18.76 -37.85 -7.22
C GLY A 427 -18.63 -37.55 -8.71
N THR A 428 -19.56 -38.07 -9.51
CA THR A 428 -19.57 -37.94 -10.98
C THR A 428 -20.52 -36.83 -11.44
N GLY A 429 -20.55 -36.53 -12.74
CA GLY A 429 -21.52 -35.57 -13.30
C GLY A 429 -22.99 -36.00 -13.12
N VAL A 430 -23.27 -37.29 -12.92
CA VAL A 430 -24.63 -37.85 -12.80
C VAL A 430 -25.05 -38.02 -11.34
N SER A 431 -24.13 -38.44 -10.47
CA SER A 431 -24.35 -38.66 -9.03
C SER A 431 -23.71 -37.58 -8.14
N GLY A 432 -23.45 -36.41 -8.71
CA GLY A 432 -22.65 -35.36 -8.11
C GLY A 432 -23.36 -34.66 -6.95
N ARG A 433 -22.70 -34.59 -5.79
CA ARG A 433 -23.18 -33.83 -4.62
C ARG A 433 -22.43 -32.52 -4.48
N VAL A 434 -23.14 -31.39 -4.51
CA VAL A 434 -22.54 -30.09 -4.21
C VAL A 434 -22.17 -30.02 -2.73
N LEU A 435 -20.95 -29.60 -2.44
CA LEU A 435 -20.37 -29.59 -1.12
C LEU A 435 -20.47 -28.20 -0.47
N ARG A 436 -20.63 -28.20 0.85
CA ARG A 436 -20.44 -27.03 1.72
C ARG A 436 -19.24 -27.18 2.66
N ASN A 437 -18.61 -28.35 2.68
CA ASN A 437 -17.49 -28.60 3.58
C ASN A 437 -16.25 -27.81 3.16
N CYS A 438 -15.41 -27.53 4.14
CA CYS A 438 -14.16 -26.82 3.97
C CYS A 438 -13.07 -27.59 4.72
N GLU A 439 -11.87 -27.58 4.17
CA GLU A 439 -10.70 -28.21 4.75
C GLU A 439 -9.50 -27.29 4.55
N VAL A 440 -8.55 -27.38 5.47
CA VAL A 440 -7.31 -26.60 5.44
C VAL A 440 -6.12 -27.51 5.53
N TYR A 441 -5.13 -27.25 4.67
CA TYR A 441 -3.84 -27.90 4.70
C TYR A 441 -2.81 -26.98 5.32
N ASP A 442 -2.02 -27.54 6.22
CA ASP A 442 -0.88 -26.88 6.82
C ASP A 442 0.41 -27.40 6.16
N PRO A 443 1.11 -26.57 5.36
CA PRO A 443 2.36 -26.96 4.72
C PRO A 443 3.49 -27.34 5.69
N SER A 444 3.46 -26.84 6.92
CA SER A 444 4.49 -27.11 7.93
C SER A 444 4.34 -28.50 8.55
N THR A 445 3.11 -28.89 8.87
CA THR A 445 2.79 -30.21 9.46
C THR A 445 2.43 -31.27 8.40
N GLN A 446 2.15 -30.83 7.17
CA GLN A 446 1.69 -31.65 6.05
C GLN A 446 0.39 -32.41 6.32
N GLN A 447 -0.47 -31.84 7.17
CA GLN A 447 -1.74 -32.43 7.57
C GLN A 447 -2.93 -31.61 7.09
N TRP A 448 -4.04 -32.31 6.85
CA TRP A 448 -5.34 -31.70 6.59
C TRP A 448 -6.17 -31.64 7.87
N ARG A 449 -6.95 -30.56 8.01
CA ARG A 449 -7.92 -30.39 9.09
C ARG A 449 -9.27 -29.97 8.53
N LYS A 450 -10.35 -30.56 9.04
CA LYS A 450 -11.73 -30.16 8.73
C LYS A 450 -12.02 -28.79 9.35
N LEU A 451 -12.64 -27.90 8.58
CA LEU A 451 -13.13 -26.60 9.03
C LEU A 451 -14.66 -26.57 9.18
N HIS A 452 -15.16 -25.47 9.73
CA HIS A 452 -16.60 -25.22 9.76
C HIS A 452 -17.18 -25.14 8.33
N GLU A 453 -18.36 -25.72 8.15
CA GLU A 453 -19.00 -25.82 6.83
C GLU A 453 -19.63 -24.47 6.44
N MET A 454 -19.58 -24.14 5.15
CA MET A 454 -20.30 -23.02 4.55
C MET A 454 -21.80 -23.12 4.82
N ARG A 455 -22.51 -21.99 4.84
CA ARG A 455 -23.96 -21.98 5.07
C ARG A 455 -24.70 -22.53 3.85
N VAL A 456 -24.16 -22.29 2.66
CA VAL A 456 -24.73 -22.75 1.38
C VAL A 456 -23.71 -23.60 0.63
N ALA A 457 -24.14 -24.79 0.19
CA ALA A 457 -23.33 -25.65 -0.67
C ALA A 457 -23.16 -25.00 -2.04
N ARG A 458 -21.92 -24.94 -2.55
CA ARG A 458 -21.59 -24.23 -3.79
C ARG A 458 -20.45 -24.88 -4.56
N LYS A 459 -20.56 -24.90 -5.89
CA LYS A 459 -19.51 -25.22 -6.87
C LYS A 459 -19.35 -24.08 -7.88
N ASN A 460 -18.22 -24.01 -8.58
CA ASN A 460 -17.94 -22.95 -9.55
C ASN A 460 -18.18 -21.52 -9.01
N HIS A 461 -17.86 -21.33 -7.73
CA HIS A 461 -17.95 -20.05 -7.03
C HIS A 461 -16.59 -19.34 -7.07
N GLY A 462 -16.60 -18.04 -6.81
CA GLY A 462 -15.38 -17.30 -6.55
C GLY A 462 -14.95 -17.47 -5.09
N LEU A 463 -13.67 -17.75 -4.84
CA LEU A 463 -13.09 -17.82 -3.51
C LEU A 463 -11.87 -16.90 -3.46
N VAL A 464 -11.89 -15.90 -2.56
CA VAL A 464 -10.84 -14.88 -2.45
C VAL A 464 -10.57 -14.54 -0.99
N VAL A 465 -9.39 -14.01 -0.71
CA VAL A 465 -8.98 -13.58 0.63
C VAL A 465 -8.84 -12.07 0.65
N VAL A 466 -9.51 -11.43 1.60
CA VAL A 466 -9.42 -9.98 1.85
C VAL A 466 -9.47 -9.75 3.35
N ASN A 467 -8.60 -8.91 3.88
CA ASN A 467 -8.59 -8.52 5.29
C ASN A 467 -8.68 -9.71 6.27
N ASN A 468 -7.85 -10.73 6.02
CA ASN A 468 -7.78 -11.95 6.83
C ASN A 468 -9.10 -12.74 6.91
N ARG A 469 -9.97 -12.59 5.91
CA ARG A 469 -11.24 -13.30 5.77
C ARG A 469 -11.32 -13.94 4.40
N ILE A 470 -11.96 -15.10 4.32
CA ILE A 470 -12.12 -15.82 3.05
C ILE A 470 -13.56 -15.66 2.56
N TYR A 471 -13.74 -15.00 1.43
CA TYR A 471 -15.06 -14.73 0.84
C TYR A 471 -15.40 -15.78 -0.22
N ALA A 472 -16.57 -16.38 -0.09
CA ALA A 472 -17.18 -17.26 -1.07
C ALA A 472 -18.33 -16.53 -1.78
N VAL A 473 -18.14 -16.27 -3.07
CA VAL A 473 -19.01 -15.38 -3.88
C VAL A 473 -19.75 -16.20 -4.93
N GLY A 474 -21.08 -16.26 -4.82
CA GLY A 474 -21.97 -16.86 -5.82
C GLY A 474 -21.69 -18.33 -6.15
N GLY A 475 -21.80 -18.69 -7.43
CA GLY A 475 -21.62 -20.06 -7.93
C GLY A 475 -22.91 -20.85 -7.99
N GLN A 476 -22.82 -22.17 -8.11
CA GLN A 476 -23.97 -23.04 -8.28
C GLN A 476 -24.20 -23.90 -7.04
N GLY A 477 -25.40 -23.80 -6.47
CA GLY A 477 -25.88 -24.71 -5.42
C GLY A 477 -26.69 -25.87 -6.00
N SER A 478 -27.31 -26.66 -5.12
CA SER A 478 -28.12 -27.82 -5.53
C SER A 478 -29.38 -27.45 -6.31
N THR A 479 -29.92 -26.24 -6.10
CA THR A 479 -31.17 -25.76 -6.71
C THR A 479 -30.96 -24.74 -7.82
N GLY A 480 -29.71 -24.48 -8.22
CA GLY A 480 -29.37 -23.53 -9.30
C GLY A 480 -28.30 -22.51 -8.92
N GLY A 481 -28.22 -21.41 -9.67
CA GLY A 481 -27.27 -20.32 -9.43
C GLY A 481 -27.52 -19.58 -8.13
N LEU A 482 -26.44 -19.12 -7.50
CA LEU A 482 -26.43 -18.45 -6.20
C LEU A 482 -26.06 -16.98 -6.37
N ASP A 483 -26.82 -16.14 -5.68
CA ASP A 483 -26.56 -14.73 -5.44
C ASP A 483 -25.92 -14.49 -4.06
N SER A 484 -25.89 -15.51 -3.20
CA SER A 484 -25.37 -15.39 -1.84
C SER A 484 -23.85 -15.21 -1.79
N VAL A 485 -23.43 -14.28 -0.93
CA VAL A 485 -22.04 -14.06 -0.55
C VAL A 485 -21.90 -14.35 0.94
N GLU A 486 -20.84 -15.06 1.30
CA GLU A 486 -20.52 -15.36 2.69
C GLU A 486 -19.01 -15.27 2.89
N TYR A 487 -18.57 -14.88 4.08
CA TYR A 487 -17.15 -14.91 4.45
C TYR A 487 -16.90 -15.82 5.63
N TYR A 488 -15.73 -16.43 5.63
CA TYR A 488 -15.19 -17.21 6.72
C TYR A 488 -14.25 -16.32 7.54
N ASP A 489 -14.58 -16.17 8.81
CA ASP A 489 -13.69 -15.56 9.78
C ASP A 489 -12.72 -16.62 10.31
N ILE A 490 -11.44 -16.44 9.97
CA ILE A 490 -10.37 -17.37 10.31
C ILE A 490 -10.18 -17.45 11.84
N ALA A 491 -10.38 -16.34 12.56
CA ALA A 491 -10.18 -16.29 14.00
C ALA A 491 -11.27 -17.05 14.76
N SER A 492 -12.53 -16.92 14.34
CA SER A 492 -13.68 -17.56 15.00
C SER A 492 -14.05 -18.93 14.43
N ASN A 493 -13.46 -19.33 13.29
CA ASN A 493 -13.80 -20.57 12.55
C ASN A 493 -15.31 -20.65 12.25
N LYS A 494 -15.88 -19.56 11.72
CA LYS A 494 -17.31 -19.46 11.39
C LYS A 494 -17.55 -18.75 10.07
N TRP A 495 -18.64 -19.13 9.41
CA TRP A 495 -19.13 -18.49 8.20
C TRP A 495 -20.26 -17.49 8.51
N HIS A 496 -20.15 -16.30 7.94
CA HIS A 496 -21.11 -15.21 8.07
C HIS A 496 -21.67 -14.85 6.70
N ALA A 497 -22.98 -14.63 6.59
CA ALA A 497 -23.56 -14.10 5.36
C ALA A 497 -23.42 -12.57 5.34
N VAL A 498 -23.29 -12.04 4.13
CA VAL A 498 -23.15 -10.62 3.84
C VAL A 498 -24.05 -10.23 2.67
N SER A 499 -23.98 -8.97 2.25
CA SER A 499 -24.78 -8.45 1.13
C SER A 499 -24.72 -9.36 -0.10
N ARG A 500 -25.91 -9.68 -0.62
CA ARG A 500 -26.10 -10.61 -1.74
C ARG A 500 -25.79 -9.91 -3.05
N MET A 501 -25.27 -10.66 -4.01
CA MET A 501 -25.16 -10.19 -5.38
C MET A 501 -26.55 -9.86 -5.95
N PRO A 502 -26.63 -8.87 -6.85
CA PRO A 502 -27.86 -8.46 -7.51
C PRO A 502 -28.45 -9.48 -8.50
N TRP A 503 -27.73 -10.57 -8.80
CA TRP A 503 -28.16 -11.64 -9.70
C TRP A 503 -27.65 -12.99 -9.21
N ARG A 504 -28.34 -14.06 -9.61
CA ARG A 504 -27.93 -15.44 -9.34
C ARG A 504 -26.87 -15.88 -10.34
N GLY A 505 -25.65 -16.10 -9.86
CA GLY A 505 -24.50 -16.31 -10.72
C GLY A 505 -23.99 -17.72 -10.83
N LEU A 506 -23.81 -18.19 -12.06
CA LEU A 506 -23.14 -19.45 -12.40
C LEU A 506 -21.71 -19.16 -12.87
N ASN A 507 -20.75 -20.02 -12.52
CA ASN A 507 -19.35 -19.89 -12.93
C ASN A 507 -18.72 -18.53 -12.59
N VAL A 508 -18.93 -18.10 -11.36
CA VAL A 508 -18.47 -16.79 -10.87
C VAL A 508 -16.95 -16.81 -10.72
N LYS A 509 -16.27 -15.80 -11.26
CA LYS A 509 -14.84 -15.56 -11.05
C LYS A 509 -14.65 -14.19 -10.42
N CYS A 510 -13.87 -14.16 -9.34
CA CYS A 510 -13.53 -12.94 -8.64
C CYS A 510 -12.02 -12.87 -8.37
N ALA A 511 -11.56 -11.64 -8.16
CA ALA A 511 -10.21 -11.32 -7.73
C ALA A 511 -10.27 -10.27 -6.62
N ALA A 512 -9.32 -10.32 -5.69
CA ALA A 512 -9.16 -9.33 -4.64
C ALA A 512 -8.06 -8.33 -5.03
N VAL A 513 -8.34 -7.04 -4.86
CA VAL A 513 -7.36 -5.96 -5.01
C VAL A 513 -7.52 -5.02 -3.84
N GLY A 514 -6.52 -4.99 -2.95
CA GLY A 514 -6.62 -4.28 -1.68
C GLY A 514 -7.82 -4.79 -0.87
N ASP A 515 -8.71 -3.87 -0.49
CA ASP A 515 -9.89 -4.14 0.34
C ASP A 515 -11.17 -4.45 -0.46
N VAL A 516 -11.06 -4.50 -1.79
CA VAL A 516 -12.20 -4.64 -2.71
C VAL A 516 -12.13 -5.98 -3.44
N ILE A 517 -13.28 -6.64 -3.52
CA ILE A 517 -13.47 -7.86 -4.31
C ILE A 517 -14.14 -7.47 -5.62
N TYR A 518 -13.49 -7.82 -6.72
CA TYR A 518 -14.00 -7.60 -8.07
C TYR A 518 -14.56 -8.90 -8.62
N VAL A 519 -15.85 -8.91 -8.96
CA VAL A 519 -16.48 -10.01 -9.68
C VAL A 519 -16.45 -9.68 -11.16
N VAL A 520 -15.58 -10.40 -11.89
CA VAL A 520 -15.21 -10.07 -13.28
C VAL A 520 -15.84 -10.99 -14.31
N ALA A 521 -16.31 -12.17 -13.91
CA ALA A 521 -17.01 -13.09 -14.81
C ALA A 521 -18.11 -13.89 -14.09
N GLY A 522 -19.13 -14.27 -14.84
CA GLY A 522 -20.24 -15.11 -14.42
C GLY A 522 -21.38 -15.12 -15.44
N LYS A 523 -22.22 -16.15 -15.40
CA LYS A 523 -23.42 -16.28 -16.24
C LYS A 523 -24.67 -16.04 -15.40
N GLY A 524 -25.53 -15.12 -15.84
CA GLY A 524 -26.86 -14.91 -15.26
C GLY A 524 -27.90 -15.92 -15.75
N LEU A 525 -29.11 -15.86 -15.19
CA LEU A 525 -30.26 -16.74 -15.50
C LEU A 525 -30.72 -16.73 -16.97
N GLY A 526 -30.19 -15.84 -17.82
CA GLY A 526 -30.47 -15.76 -19.26
C GLY A 526 -29.29 -16.15 -20.17
N ALA A 527 -28.28 -16.86 -19.65
CA ALA A 527 -27.07 -17.28 -20.39
C ALA A 527 -26.19 -16.16 -20.98
N GLN A 528 -26.51 -14.89 -20.74
CA GLN A 528 -25.64 -13.76 -21.06
C GLN A 528 -24.48 -13.70 -20.06
N CYS A 529 -23.24 -13.66 -20.56
CA CYS A 529 -22.07 -13.35 -19.75
C CYS A 529 -22.20 -11.92 -19.22
N LEU A 530 -21.83 -11.70 -17.96
CA LEU A 530 -21.72 -10.35 -17.43
C LEU A 530 -20.74 -9.53 -18.26
N ARG A 531 -21.19 -8.39 -18.78
CA ARG A 531 -20.34 -7.38 -19.43
C ARG A 531 -19.75 -6.38 -18.43
N ASN A 532 -20.31 -6.34 -17.22
CA ASN A 532 -19.99 -5.35 -16.20
C ASN A 532 -19.23 -6.01 -15.04
N VAL A 533 -18.26 -5.27 -14.49
CA VAL A 533 -17.53 -5.66 -13.28
C VAL A 533 -18.32 -5.17 -12.07
N LEU A 534 -18.46 -6.04 -11.08
CA LEU A 534 -19.12 -5.73 -9.82
C LEU A 534 -18.06 -5.61 -8.72
N GLU A 535 -18.04 -4.46 -8.06
CA GLU A 535 -17.14 -4.18 -6.95
C GLU A 535 -17.86 -4.44 -5.63
N TYR A 536 -17.23 -5.22 -4.76
CA TYR A 536 -17.72 -5.50 -3.42
C TYR A 536 -16.73 -4.94 -2.41
N HIS A 537 -17.14 -3.87 -1.71
CA HIS A 537 -16.35 -3.22 -0.66
C HIS A 537 -16.52 -3.97 0.65
N THR A 538 -15.46 -4.62 1.12
CA THR A 538 -15.52 -5.52 2.28
C THR A 538 -15.75 -4.79 3.61
N GLN A 539 -15.31 -3.54 3.74
CA GLN A 539 -15.45 -2.75 4.96
C GLN A 539 -16.88 -2.24 5.18
N SER A 540 -17.56 -1.82 4.11
CA SER A 540 -18.91 -1.25 4.15
C SER A 540 -20.02 -2.24 3.80
N ASP A 541 -19.67 -3.48 3.47
CA ASP A 541 -20.58 -4.52 2.96
C ASP A 541 -21.46 -4.01 1.81
N ARG A 542 -20.87 -3.21 0.91
CA ARG A 542 -21.57 -2.54 -0.18
C ARG A 542 -21.12 -3.05 -1.54
N LEU A 543 -22.10 -3.28 -2.40
CA LEU A 543 -21.91 -3.64 -3.80
C LEU A 543 -22.11 -2.42 -4.70
N VAL A 544 -21.18 -2.21 -5.64
CA VAL A 544 -21.23 -1.13 -6.62
C VAL A 544 -21.08 -1.75 -8.01
N TYR A 545 -22.01 -1.40 -8.91
CA TYR A 545 -21.92 -1.77 -10.31
C TYR A 545 -21.10 -0.74 -11.07
N GLN A 546 -20.12 -1.22 -11.82
CA GLN A 546 -19.40 -0.38 -12.76
C GLN A 546 -19.91 -0.67 -14.18
N ILE A 547 -20.54 0.35 -14.77
CA ILE A 547 -20.95 0.30 -16.18
C ILE A 547 -19.71 0.64 -17.00
N LEU A 548 -19.20 -0.33 -17.75
CA LEU A 548 -17.96 -0.19 -18.50
C LEU A 548 -18.28 0.30 -19.92
N GLN A 549 -17.54 1.31 -20.40
CA GLN A 549 -17.75 1.87 -21.75
C GLN A 549 -17.32 0.92 -22.88
N ASN A 550 -16.47 -0.08 -22.61
CA ASN A 550 -15.98 -1.07 -23.59
C ASN A 550 -15.71 -2.43 -22.91
N GLY A 551 -16.76 -3.21 -22.63
CA GLY A 551 -16.60 -4.59 -22.14
C GLY A 551 -16.15 -5.56 -23.24
N PRO A 552 -15.42 -6.65 -22.92
CA PRO A 552 -15.07 -7.68 -23.91
C PRO A 552 -16.34 -8.33 -24.49
N HIS A 553 -16.36 -8.53 -25.81
CA HIS A 553 -17.49 -9.07 -26.58
C HIS A 553 -17.61 -10.59 -26.55
#